data_AF-A0A1Q7VME1-F1
#
_entry.id   AF-A0A1Q7VME1-F1
#
_cell.length_a   1.000
_cell.length_b   1.000
_cell.length_c   1.000
_cell.angle_alpha   90.00
_cell.angle_beta   90.00
_cell.angle_gamma   90.00
#
_symmetry.space_group_name_H-M   'P 1'
#
loop_
_entity.id
_entity.type
_entity.pdbx_description
1 polymer ?
#
loop_
_entity_poly.entity_id
_entity_poly.type
_entity_poly.pdbx_seq_one_letter_code
_entity_poly.pdbx_strand_id
1 'polypeptide(L)'
;MESVLVSFDGAQALPRLGGMARPDGVAIVSERFWAFAGVDGTLREGAMPAPRERLGKVPLVRGLVRLGLSVSPLFRRGGVAKPRERLLLAVAVAAPLLFAFLPHRLSLIAGLAVTVGLIVWLLRGRTLALHGAEHRAIAAAEERRLAETWRGAWLAVEASTKCFARAFLLPGLGLQRITTREPRLDETRVALRAVESVLSRELAP
;
A
#
# COMPACT_ATOMS: atom_id res chain seq x y z
N MET A 1 8.51 2.05 -22.24
CA MET A 1 8.23 1.31 -20.99
C MET A 1 8.64 -0.14 -21.13
N GLU A 2 7.95 -0.98 -21.93
CA GLU A 2 8.30 -2.40 -22.03
C GLU A 2 9.74 -2.66 -22.49
N SER A 3 10.21 -1.95 -23.52
CA SER A 3 11.61 -2.03 -23.98
C SER A 3 12.63 -1.66 -22.90
N VAL A 4 12.28 -0.72 -22.03
CA VAL A 4 13.12 -0.27 -20.92
C VAL A 4 13.17 -1.36 -19.84
N LEU A 5 12.03 -1.96 -19.50
CA LEU A 5 11.97 -3.08 -18.56
C LEU A 5 12.76 -4.30 -19.05
N VAL A 6 12.70 -4.62 -20.34
CA VAL A 6 13.52 -5.69 -20.94
C VAL A 6 15.02 -5.39 -20.77
N SER A 7 15.43 -4.13 -20.91
CA SER A 7 16.83 -3.75 -20.71
C SER A 7 17.30 -3.98 -19.26
N PHE A 8 16.41 -3.77 -18.29
CA PHE A 8 16.69 -4.04 -16.88
C PHE A 8 16.70 -5.54 -16.54
N ASP A 9 15.83 -6.33 -17.17
CA ASP A 9 15.86 -7.79 -17.05
C ASP A 9 17.21 -8.36 -17.54
N GLY A 10 17.87 -7.69 -18.49
CA GLY A 10 19.20 -8.02 -18.99
C GLY A 10 20.39 -7.43 -18.21
N ALA A 11 20.16 -6.59 -17.19
CA ALA A 11 21.24 -5.95 -16.43
C ALA A 11 22.02 -6.97 -15.59
N GLN A 12 23.35 -6.77 -15.46
CA GLN A 12 24.19 -7.70 -14.69
C GLN A 12 23.85 -7.70 -13.18
N ALA A 13 23.57 -6.51 -12.63
CA ALA A 13 23.17 -6.32 -11.25
C ALA A 13 22.09 -5.23 -11.15
N LEU A 14 21.12 -5.44 -10.27
CA LEU A 14 20.11 -4.46 -9.91
C LEU A 14 20.32 -3.99 -8.47
N PRO A 15 20.05 -2.71 -8.15
CA PRO A 15 20.10 -2.21 -6.79
C PRO A 15 19.04 -2.89 -5.92
N ARG A 16 19.25 -2.89 -4.60
CA ARG A 16 18.20 -3.33 -3.68
C ARG A 16 17.05 -2.33 -3.72
N LEU A 17 15.85 -2.85 -3.96
CA LEU A 17 14.63 -2.06 -3.99
C LEU A 17 13.84 -2.30 -2.70
N GLY A 18 13.36 -1.21 -2.11
CA GLY A 18 12.31 -1.21 -1.10
C GLY A 18 11.04 -0.60 -1.66
N GLY A 19 9.90 -0.88 -1.03
CA GLY A 19 8.62 -0.33 -1.44
C GLY A 19 7.80 0.19 -0.26
N MET A 20 6.80 1.00 -0.59
CA MET A 20 5.69 1.31 0.30
C MET A 20 4.43 1.61 -0.49
N ALA A 21 3.41 0.78 -0.33
CA ALA A 21 2.07 1.06 -0.84
C ALA A 21 1.41 2.19 -0.04
N ARG A 22 0.78 3.10 -0.78
CA ARG A 22 0.00 4.22 -0.28
C ARG A 22 -1.42 4.12 -0.84
N PRO A 23 -2.42 4.77 -0.23
CA PRO A 23 -3.79 4.73 -0.74
C PRO A 23 -3.95 5.20 -2.18
N ASP A 24 -3.07 6.11 -2.62
CA ASP A 24 -3.14 6.73 -3.94
C ASP A 24 -2.03 6.26 -4.90
N GLY A 25 -1.20 5.28 -4.53
CA GLY A 25 -0.08 4.87 -5.37
C GLY A 25 0.93 3.97 -4.69
N VAL A 26 2.07 3.74 -5.36
CA VAL A 26 3.18 2.93 -4.85
C VAL A 26 4.45 3.76 -4.86
N ALA A 27 5.13 3.80 -3.71
CA ALA A 27 6.49 4.31 -3.62
C ALA A 27 7.47 3.14 -3.78
N ILE A 28 8.50 3.32 -4.59
CA ILE A 28 9.66 2.45 -4.70
C ILE A 28 10.88 3.28 -4.36
N VAL A 29 11.79 2.70 -3.59
CA VAL A 29 13.02 3.35 -3.14
C VAL A 29 14.20 2.44 -3.42
N SER A 30 15.33 3.04 -3.74
CA SER A 30 16.65 2.42 -3.73
C SER A 30 17.51 3.10 -2.66
N GLU A 31 18.80 2.79 -2.65
CA GLU A 31 19.77 3.43 -1.75
C GLU A 31 19.90 4.94 -2.04
N ARG A 32 19.80 5.35 -3.31
CA ARG A 32 20.09 6.73 -3.74
C ARG A 32 18.87 7.48 -4.24
N PHE A 33 17.84 6.79 -4.72
CA PHE A 33 16.67 7.42 -5.34
C PHE A 33 15.35 6.88 -4.79
N TRP A 34 14.29 7.64 -5.01
CA TRP A 34 12.94 7.21 -4.75
C TRP A 34 12.02 7.68 -5.88
N ALA A 35 10.97 6.91 -6.14
CA ALA A 35 9.90 7.27 -7.04
C ALA A 35 8.54 6.90 -6.41
N PHE A 36 7.54 7.72 -6.67
CA PHE A 36 6.14 7.50 -6.30
C PHE A 36 5.29 7.58 -7.55
N ALA A 37 4.67 6.46 -7.90
CA ALA A 37 3.70 6.38 -8.99
C ALA A 37 2.28 6.40 -8.42
N GLY A 38 1.52 7.43 -8.78
CA GLY A 38 0.12 7.58 -8.42
C GLY A 38 -0.80 6.77 -9.35
N VAL A 39 -1.93 6.31 -8.80
CA VAL A 39 -3.00 5.67 -9.58
C VAL A 39 -3.69 6.64 -10.56
N ASP A 40 -3.51 7.94 -10.36
CA ASP A 40 -3.92 9.02 -11.25
C ASP A 40 -2.96 9.24 -12.44
N GLY A 41 -1.87 8.47 -12.49
CA GLY A 41 -0.83 8.58 -13.51
C GLY A 41 0.27 9.59 -13.18
N THR A 42 0.22 10.25 -12.02
CA THR A 42 1.31 11.12 -11.57
C THR A 42 2.56 10.30 -11.25
N LEU A 43 3.74 10.84 -11.55
CA LEU A 43 5.03 10.28 -11.17
C LEU A 43 5.83 11.37 -10.47
N ARG A 44 6.30 11.09 -9.26
CA ARG A 44 7.17 11.98 -8.49
C ARG A 44 8.43 11.23 -8.12
N GLU A 45 9.57 11.82 -8.35
CA GLU A 45 10.86 11.15 -8.17
C GLU A 45 11.90 12.11 -7.60
N GLY A 46 12.92 11.58 -6.94
CA GLY A 46 13.97 12.39 -6.33
C GLY A 46 15.10 11.57 -5.73
N ALA A 47 16.11 12.27 -5.23
CA ALA A 47 17.18 11.66 -4.45
C ALA A 47 16.69 11.33 -3.03
N MET A 48 17.23 10.25 -2.45
CA MET A 48 16.91 9.80 -1.11
C MET A 48 17.35 10.86 -0.08
N PRO A 49 16.45 11.32 0.82
CA PRO A 49 16.83 12.31 1.82
C PRO A 49 17.75 11.68 2.88
N ALA A 50 18.94 12.25 3.07
CA ALA A 50 19.86 11.85 4.13
C ALA A 50 19.26 12.19 5.52
N PRO A 51 19.25 11.25 6.49
CA PRO A 51 18.68 11.52 7.81
C PRO A 51 19.42 12.65 8.54
N ARG A 52 18.69 13.68 8.96
CA ARG A 52 19.22 14.69 9.91
C ARG A 52 19.10 14.12 11.33
N GLU A 53 20.21 13.69 11.91
CA GLU A 53 20.32 13.03 13.23
C GLU A 53 19.79 13.82 14.45
N ARG A 54 19.34 15.08 14.29
CA ARG A 54 19.17 16.00 15.41
C ARG A 54 17.78 16.05 16.08
N LEU A 55 16.79 15.27 15.65
CA LEU A 55 15.41 15.38 16.16
C LEU A 55 15.05 14.38 17.30
N GLY A 56 16.03 13.66 17.85
CA GLY A 56 15.78 12.55 18.77
C GLY A 56 15.83 12.82 20.28
N LYS A 57 16.09 14.04 20.77
CA LYS A 57 16.65 14.19 22.13
C LYS A 57 15.67 14.31 23.31
N VAL A 58 14.35 14.39 23.12
CA VAL A 58 13.40 14.54 24.25
C VAL A 58 12.21 13.56 24.16
N PRO A 59 12.13 12.51 25.00
CA PRO A 59 11.14 11.44 24.90
C PRO A 59 9.70 11.89 25.20
N LEU A 60 9.49 12.85 26.12
CA LEU A 60 8.15 13.31 26.50
C LEU A 60 7.50 14.18 25.42
N VAL A 61 8.28 15.13 24.89
CA VAL A 61 7.88 15.97 23.74
C VAL A 61 7.64 15.09 22.52
N ARG A 62 8.48 14.07 22.30
CA ARG A 62 8.27 13.06 21.26
C ARG A 62 6.94 12.32 21.45
N GLY A 63 6.55 11.98 22.68
CA GLY A 63 5.27 11.34 22.99
C GLY A 63 4.06 12.23 22.67
N LEU A 64 4.07 13.48 23.14
CA LEU A 64 3.01 14.46 22.88
C LEU A 64 2.89 14.81 21.39
N VAL A 65 4.02 15.00 20.70
CA VAL A 65 4.04 15.21 19.25
C VAL A 65 3.48 13.99 18.53
N ARG A 66 3.79 12.77 18.98
CA ARG A 66 3.27 11.53 18.38
C ARG A 66 1.76 11.38 18.56
N LEU A 67 1.22 11.78 19.71
CA LEU A 67 -0.23 11.85 19.97
C LEU A 67 -0.89 12.94 19.11
N GLY A 68 -0.30 14.12 19.00
CA GLY A 68 -0.80 15.17 18.09
C GLY A 68 -0.79 14.73 16.63
N LEU A 69 0.24 13.99 16.22
CA LEU A 69 0.37 13.45 14.87
C LEU A 69 -0.63 12.32 14.59
N SER A 70 -1.04 11.52 15.58
CA SER A 70 -2.03 10.46 15.37
C SER A 70 -3.44 11.01 15.11
N VAL A 71 -3.73 12.20 15.65
CA VAL A 71 -5.00 12.92 15.45
C VAL A 71 -4.95 13.82 14.21
N SER A 72 -3.76 14.20 13.74
CA SER A 72 -3.56 15.08 12.58
C SER A 72 -4.27 14.66 11.27
N PRO A 73 -4.49 13.36 10.94
CA PRO A 73 -5.23 12.96 9.75
C PRO A 73 -6.70 13.39 9.77
N LEU A 74 -7.32 13.53 10.95
CA LEU A 74 -8.70 14.02 11.09
C LEU A 74 -8.83 15.51 10.78
N PHE A 75 -7.73 16.29 10.88
CA PHE A 75 -7.76 17.76 10.82
C PHE A 75 -7.02 18.37 9.60
N ARG A 76 -6.05 17.67 8.99
CA ARG A 76 -5.31 18.20 7.83
C ARG A 76 -6.14 18.19 6.54
N ARG A 77 -6.30 19.36 5.91
CA ARG A 77 -6.98 19.56 4.60
C ARG A 77 -6.29 18.90 3.40
N GLY A 78 -5.02 18.49 3.53
CA GLY A 78 -4.28 17.70 2.52
C GLY A 78 -4.01 16.25 2.95
N GLY A 79 -4.80 15.72 3.89
CA GLY A 79 -4.67 14.35 4.38
C GLY A 79 -5.16 13.31 3.36
N VAL A 80 -4.58 12.12 3.46
CA VAL A 80 -4.81 10.95 2.58
C VAL A 80 -6.28 10.44 2.62
N ALA A 81 -7.07 10.86 3.61
CA ALA A 81 -8.47 10.50 3.73
C ALA A 81 -9.39 11.54 3.05
N LYS A 82 -10.29 11.07 2.18
CA LYS A 82 -11.28 11.92 1.51
C LYS A 82 -12.22 12.59 2.53
N PRO A 83 -12.87 13.72 2.21
CA PRO A 83 -13.75 14.43 3.15
C PRO A 83 -14.84 13.54 3.77
N ARG A 84 -15.39 12.60 2.97
CA ARG A 84 -16.38 11.62 3.44
C ARG A 84 -15.81 10.57 4.38
N GLU A 85 -14.55 10.18 4.18
CA GLU A 85 -13.84 9.23 5.05
C GLU A 85 -13.49 9.88 6.39
N ARG A 86 -13.17 11.18 6.39
CA ARG A 86 -12.95 11.96 7.61
C ARG A 86 -14.21 12.05 8.48
N LEU A 87 -15.38 12.23 7.86
CA LEU A 87 -16.66 12.21 8.57
C LEU A 87 -16.93 10.83 9.18
N LEU A 88 -16.71 9.76 8.42
CA LEU A 88 -16.88 8.39 8.91
C LEU A 88 -15.96 8.10 10.10
N LEU A 89 -14.69 8.51 10.03
CA LEU A 89 -13.73 8.36 11.13
C LEU A 89 -14.13 9.19 12.35
N ALA A 90 -14.59 10.43 12.16
CA ALA A 90 -15.06 11.27 13.27
C ALA A 90 -16.28 10.66 13.97
N VAL A 91 -17.25 10.16 13.20
CA VAL A 91 -18.41 9.43 13.73
C VAL A 91 -17.97 8.16 14.45
N ALA A 92 -17.03 7.39 13.90
CA ALA A 92 -16.51 6.19 14.54
C ALA A 92 -15.80 6.48 15.87
N VAL A 93 -15.08 7.60 15.98
CA VAL A 93 -14.43 8.05 17.22
C VAL A 93 -15.45 8.56 18.24
N ALA A 94 -16.53 9.22 17.80
CA ALA A 94 -17.60 9.71 18.67
C ALA A 94 -18.62 8.63 19.07
N ALA A 95 -18.73 7.55 18.29
CA ALA A 95 -19.72 6.49 18.51
C ALA A 95 -19.66 5.86 19.92
N PRO A 96 -18.49 5.54 20.51
CA PRO A 96 -18.42 5.04 21.88
C PRO A 96 -19.01 5.98 22.93
N LEU A 97 -18.87 7.30 22.74
CA LEU A 97 -19.46 8.32 23.62
C LEU A 97 -20.99 8.40 23.45
N LEU A 98 -21.48 8.24 22.23
CA LEU A 98 -22.92 8.23 21.91
C LEU A 98 -23.61 6.94 22.41
N PHE A 99 -22.90 5.82 22.40
CA PHE A 99 -23.42 4.53 22.88
C PHE A 99 -23.70 4.50 24.38
N ALA A 100 -23.03 5.35 25.17
CA ALA A 100 -23.27 5.47 26.61
C ALA A 100 -24.70 5.92 26.96
N PHE A 101 -25.40 6.57 26.03
CA PHE A 101 -26.77 7.07 26.21
C PHE A 101 -27.84 6.16 25.59
N LEU A 102 -27.46 5.01 25.03
CA LEU A 102 -28.36 4.11 24.31
C LEU A 102 -28.78 2.90 25.19
N PRO A 103 -30.02 2.38 25.05
CA PRO A 103 -30.42 1.13 25.70
C PRO A 103 -29.46 -0.02 25.36
N HIS A 104 -29.14 -0.86 26.33
CA HIS A 104 -28.07 -1.87 26.23
C HIS A 104 -28.14 -2.76 24.98
N ARG A 105 -29.35 -3.19 24.58
CA ARG A 105 -29.56 -4.00 23.36
C ARG A 105 -29.23 -3.24 22.07
N LEU A 106 -29.61 -1.97 22.00
CA LEU A 106 -29.32 -1.10 20.86
C LEU A 106 -27.83 -0.74 20.80
N SER A 107 -27.20 -0.52 21.95
CA SER A 107 -25.75 -0.28 22.03
C SER A 107 -24.94 -1.46 21.48
N LEU A 108 -25.33 -2.70 21.80
CA LEU A 108 -24.65 -3.89 21.29
C LEU A 108 -24.78 -4.04 19.78
N ILE A 109 -25.99 -3.89 19.24
CA ILE A 109 -26.24 -3.97 17.79
C ILE A 109 -25.50 -2.85 17.05
N ALA A 110 -25.57 -1.62 17.55
CA ALA A 110 -24.89 -0.48 16.95
C ALA A 110 -23.36 -0.62 17.02
N GLY A 111 -22.81 -1.08 18.15
CA GLY A 111 -21.37 -1.33 18.30
C GLY A 111 -20.87 -2.42 17.36
N LEU A 112 -21.62 -3.51 17.21
CA LEU A 112 -21.29 -4.57 16.25
C LEU A 112 -21.36 -4.06 14.81
N ALA A 113 -22.42 -3.32 14.46
CA ALA A 113 -22.58 -2.75 13.12
C ALA A 113 -21.45 -1.78 12.75
N VAL A 114 -21.05 -0.89 13.67
CA VAL A 114 -19.91 0.02 13.47
C VAL A 114 -18.60 -0.77 13.32
N THR A 115 -18.38 -1.78 14.15
CA THR A 115 -17.16 -2.61 14.09
C THR A 115 -17.06 -3.34 12.75
N VAL A 116 -18.12 -4.04 12.34
CA VAL A 116 -18.19 -4.73 11.05
C VAL A 116 -18.04 -3.73 9.89
N GLY A 117 -18.68 -2.57 9.98
CA GLY A 117 -18.55 -1.50 8.99
C GLY A 117 -17.12 -0.99 8.84
N LEU A 118 -16.41 -0.77 9.95
CA LEU A 118 -15.00 -0.36 9.95
C LEU A 118 -14.09 -1.44 9.38
N ILE A 119 -14.33 -2.71 9.72
CA ILE A 119 -13.58 -3.85 9.15
C ILE A 119 -13.78 -3.93 7.63
N VAL A 120 -15.03 -3.87 7.16
CA VAL A 120 -15.34 -3.88 5.72
C VAL A 120 -14.71 -2.66 5.03
N TRP A 121 -14.74 -1.50 5.67
CA TRP A 121 -14.10 -0.29 5.13
C TRP A 121 -12.58 -0.42 5.03
N LEU A 122 -11.92 -0.96 6.06
CA LEU A 122 -10.48 -1.24 6.07
C LEU A 122 -10.10 -2.23 4.96
N LEU A 123 -10.86 -3.32 4.83
CA LEU A 123 -10.63 -4.36 3.83
C LEU A 123 -11.00 -3.91 2.40
N ARG A 124 -11.84 -2.88 2.25
CA ARG A 124 -12.19 -2.28 0.95
C ARG A 124 -11.09 -1.34 0.42
N GLY A 125 -10.17 -0.90 1.27
CA GLY A 125 -9.10 0.00 0.88
C GLY A 125 -8.27 -0.53 -0.30
N ARG A 126 -7.96 0.35 -1.26
CA ARG A 126 -7.07 0.03 -2.39
C ARG A 126 -5.63 -0.25 -1.96
N THR A 127 -5.27 0.14 -0.73
CA THR A 127 -3.95 -0.09 -0.14
C THR A 127 -3.55 -1.56 -0.14
N LEU A 128 -4.46 -2.48 0.16
CA LEU A 128 -4.15 -3.91 0.20
C LEU A 128 -3.79 -4.44 -1.19
N ALA A 129 -4.49 -3.96 -2.22
CA ALA A 129 -4.20 -4.31 -3.60
C ALA A 129 -2.90 -3.66 -4.08
N LEU A 130 -2.70 -2.36 -3.81
CA LEU A 130 -1.45 -1.66 -4.14
C LEU A 130 -0.24 -2.24 -3.40
N HIS A 131 -0.43 -2.80 -2.20
CA HIS A 131 0.60 -3.52 -1.46
C HIS A 131 0.95 -4.85 -2.12
N GLY A 132 -0.04 -5.61 -2.60
CA GLY A 132 0.21 -6.77 -3.45
C GLY A 132 0.96 -6.39 -4.74
N ALA A 133 0.61 -5.25 -5.35
CA ALA A 133 1.25 -4.75 -6.56
C ALA A 133 2.72 -4.37 -6.33
N GLU A 134 3.01 -3.72 -5.21
CA GLU A 134 4.36 -3.37 -4.75
C GLU A 134 5.23 -4.62 -4.62
N HIS A 135 4.81 -5.60 -3.82
CA HIS A 135 5.55 -6.85 -3.64
C HIS A 135 5.78 -7.58 -4.96
N ARG A 136 4.75 -7.64 -5.81
CA ARG A 136 4.88 -8.27 -7.12
C ARG A 136 5.87 -7.55 -8.02
N ALA A 137 5.89 -6.22 -8.02
CA ALA A 137 6.83 -5.45 -8.83
C ALA A 137 8.28 -5.62 -8.34
N ILE A 138 8.50 -5.69 -7.02
CA ILE A 138 9.81 -5.98 -6.43
C ILE A 138 10.26 -7.41 -6.77
N ALA A 139 9.40 -8.41 -6.55
CA ALA A 139 9.69 -9.79 -6.90
C ALA A 139 10.00 -9.93 -8.40
N ALA A 140 9.26 -9.24 -9.27
CA ALA A 140 9.55 -9.21 -10.71
C ALA A 140 10.93 -8.59 -11.02
N ALA A 141 11.37 -7.59 -10.27
CA ALA A 141 12.72 -7.04 -10.40
C ALA A 141 13.79 -8.05 -9.93
N GLU A 142 13.57 -8.69 -8.78
CA GLU A 142 14.47 -9.68 -8.21
C GLU A 142 14.61 -10.92 -9.12
N GLU A 143 13.51 -11.37 -9.72
CA GLU A 143 13.45 -12.51 -10.64
C GLU A 143 13.84 -12.18 -12.09
N ARG A 144 14.06 -10.90 -12.44
CA ARG A 144 14.31 -10.42 -13.81
C ARG A 144 13.18 -10.77 -14.79
N ARG A 145 11.95 -10.52 -14.36
CA ARG A 145 10.71 -10.79 -15.10
C ARG A 145 9.83 -9.55 -15.19
N LEU A 146 10.44 -8.36 -15.19
CA LEU A 146 9.72 -7.08 -15.24
C LEU A 146 8.87 -6.96 -16.50
N ALA A 147 9.43 -7.30 -17.67
CA ALA A 147 8.71 -7.21 -18.93
C ALA A 147 7.55 -8.22 -19.03
N GLU A 148 7.76 -9.43 -18.52
CA GLU A 148 6.71 -10.46 -18.46
C GLU A 148 5.56 -10.05 -17.51
N THR A 149 5.92 -9.48 -16.36
CA THR A 149 4.97 -9.01 -15.36
C THR A 149 4.16 -7.81 -15.86
N TRP A 150 4.79 -6.93 -16.63
CA TRP A 150 4.15 -5.79 -17.30
C TRP A 150 3.07 -6.22 -18.30
N ARG A 151 3.34 -7.28 -19.08
CA ARG A 151 2.38 -7.89 -20.01
C ARG A 151 1.24 -8.60 -19.31
N GLY A 152 1.44 -9.01 -18.06
CA GLY A 152 0.42 -9.70 -17.26
C GLY A 152 0.37 -11.20 -17.52
N ALA A 153 1.45 -11.83 -17.98
CA ALA A 153 1.47 -13.27 -18.27
C ALA A 153 1.17 -14.13 -17.02
N TRP A 154 1.49 -13.62 -15.83
CA TRP A 154 1.15 -14.24 -14.54
C TRP A 154 -0.36 -14.45 -14.33
N LEU A 155 -1.22 -13.64 -14.94
CA LEU A 155 -2.69 -13.78 -14.83
C LEU A 155 -3.17 -15.13 -15.37
N ALA A 156 -2.55 -15.63 -16.44
CA ALA A 156 -2.90 -16.91 -17.04
C ALA A 156 -2.51 -18.09 -16.12
N VAL A 157 -1.34 -18.00 -15.50
CA VAL A 157 -0.85 -19.00 -14.53
C VAL A 157 -1.76 -19.01 -13.29
N GLU A 158 -2.08 -17.83 -12.75
CA GLU A 158 -2.89 -17.70 -11.53
C GLU A 158 -4.35 -18.12 -11.73
N ALA A 159 -4.91 -17.87 -12.93
CA ALA A 159 -6.24 -18.38 -13.30
C ALA A 159 -6.29 -19.92 -13.28
N SER A 160 -5.23 -20.57 -13.77
CA SER A 160 -5.08 -22.04 -13.73
C SER A 160 -4.91 -22.55 -12.30
N THR A 161 -4.05 -21.91 -11.50
CA THR A 161 -3.80 -22.29 -10.10
C THR A 161 -5.03 -22.11 -9.22
N LYS A 162 -5.87 -21.09 -9.42
CA LYS A 162 -7.11 -20.88 -8.64
C LYS A 162 -8.18 -21.92 -8.88
N CYS A 163 -8.25 -22.48 -10.09
CA CYS A 163 -9.14 -23.60 -10.38
C CYS A 163 -8.78 -24.80 -9.50
N PHE A 164 -7.48 -25.08 -9.38
CA PHE A 164 -6.94 -26.21 -8.62
C PHE A 164 -6.91 -25.95 -7.09
N ALA A 165 -6.51 -24.75 -6.67
CA ALA A 165 -6.34 -24.39 -5.27
C ALA A 165 -7.66 -24.21 -4.50
N ARG A 166 -8.78 -23.95 -5.20
CA ARG A 166 -10.12 -23.90 -4.58
C ARG A 166 -10.55 -25.23 -3.97
N ALA A 167 -9.94 -26.34 -4.37
CA ALA A 167 -10.31 -27.66 -3.92
C ALA A 167 -9.59 -28.13 -2.64
N PHE A 168 -8.47 -27.52 -2.21
CA PHE A 168 -7.57 -28.22 -1.28
C PHE A 168 -6.91 -27.45 -0.12
N LEU A 169 -7.10 -26.15 0.08
CA LEU A 169 -6.39 -25.41 1.18
C LEU A 169 -7.37 -24.52 1.99
N LEU A 170 -7.92 -24.99 3.11
CA LEU A 170 -7.37 -25.16 4.48
C LEU A 170 -7.18 -23.82 5.24
N PRO A 171 -7.78 -23.64 6.43
CA PRO A 171 -8.08 -22.35 7.07
C PRO A 171 -6.89 -21.46 7.47
N GLY A 172 -5.65 -21.98 7.47
CA GLY A 172 -4.45 -21.22 7.89
C GLY A 172 -3.94 -20.20 6.86
N LEU A 173 -4.10 -20.46 5.56
CA LEU A 173 -3.68 -19.55 4.48
C LEU A 173 -4.74 -18.51 4.10
N GLY A 174 -5.97 -18.67 4.62
CA GLY A 174 -7.09 -17.77 4.35
C GLY A 174 -6.89 -16.38 4.94
N LEU A 175 -6.36 -16.30 6.17
CA LEU A 175 -6.04 -15.02 6.83
C LEU A 175 -4.93 -14.24 6.12
N GLN A 176 -3.96 -14.95 5.54
CA GLN A 176 -2.92 -14.33 4.72
C GLN A 176 -3.53 -13.77 3.43
N ARG A 177 -4.39 -14.53 2.73
CA ARG A 177 -5.13 -14.05 1.54
C ARG A 177 -6.13 -12.93 1.81
N ILE A 178 -6.69 -12.84 3.01
CA ILE A 178 -7.58 -11.73 3.40
C ILE A 178 -6.80 -10.41 3.51
N THR A 179 -5.51 -10.48 3.85
CA THR A 179 -4.64 -9.31 4.02
C THR A 179 -3.78 -9.00 2.79
N THR A 180 -3.55 -9.96 1.88
CA THR A 180 -2.96 -9.72 0.55
C THR A 180 -3.98 -10.01 -0.55
N ARG A 181 -4.71 -8.96 -0.96
CA ARG A 181 -5.55 -9.03 -2.14
C ARG A 181 -4.66 -9.05 -3.37
N GLU A 182 -4.90 -10.00 -4.28
CA GLU A 182 -4.18 -10.02 -5.55
C GLU A 182 -4.42 -8.72 -6.32
N PRO A 183 -3.33 -8.05 -6.75
CA PRO A 183 -3.44 -6.79 -7.46
C PRO A 183 -3.93 -7.03 -8.87
N ARG A 184 -4.66 -6.06 -9.39
CA ARG A 184 -5.02 -6.01 -10.81
C ARG A 184 -3.81 -5.63 -11.66
N LEU A 185 -3.95 -5.81 -12.97
CA LEU A 185 -2.88 -5.50 -13.92
C LEU A 185 -2.54 -4.00 -13.93
N ASP A 186 -3.56 -3.13 -13.85
CA ASP A 186 -3.39 -1.68 -13.74
C ASP A 186 -2.61 -1.29 -12.49
N GLU A 187 -2.93 -1.89 -11.35
CA GLU A 187 -2.23 -1.65 -10.07
C GLU A 187 -0.78 -2.15 -10.12
N THR A 188 -0.55 -3.32 -10.71
CA THR A 188 0.80 -3.87 -10.94
C THR A 188 1.61 -2.95 -11.85
N ARG A 189 0.99 -2.38 -12.90
CA ARG A 189 1.65 -1.41 -13.80
C ARG A 189 1.99 -0.10 -13.10
N VAL A 190 1.18 0.36 -12.14
CA VAL A 190 1.53 1.53 -11.30
C VAL A 190 2.80 1.24 -10.50
N ALA A 191 2.89 0.07 -9.86
CA ALA A 191 4.10 -0.33 -9.14
C ALA A 191 5.32 -0.46 -10.06
N LEU A 192 5.17 -1.10 -11.23
CA LEU A 192 6.25 -1.24 -12.22
C LEU A 192 6.73 0.10 -12.79
N ARG A 193 5.87 1.12 -12.90
CA ARG A 193 6.28 2.48 -13.28
C ARG A 193 7.19 3.12 -12.23
N ALA A 194 6.90 2.92 -10.94
CA ALA A 194 7.78 3.39 -9.88
C ALA A 194 9.12 2.64 -9.90
N VAL A 195 9.11 1.32 -10.15
CA VAL A 195 10.34 0.53 -10.31
C VAL A 195 11.17 1.02 -11.50
N GLU A 196 10.54 1.22 -12.66
CA GLU A 196 11.20 1.70 -13.87
C GLU A 196 11.87 3.05 -13.65
N SER A 197 11.16 4.01 -13.04
CA SER A 197 11.72 5.33 -12.72
C SER A 197 12.95 5.26 -11.79
N VAL A 198 12.92 4.42 -10.75
CA VAL A 198 14.08 4.24 -9.85
C VAL A 198 15.25 3.57 -10.58
N LEU A 199 15.00 2.50 -11.33
CA LEU A 199 16.04 1.78 -12.05
C LEU A 199 16.67 2.61 -13.17
N SER A 200 15.86 3.37 -13.91
CA SER A 200 16.31 4.33 -14.93
C SER A 200 17.29 5.35 -14.34
N ARG A 201 17.12 5.74 -13.07
CA ARG A 201 18.02 6.69 -12.37
C ARG A 201 19.25 6.03 -11.77
N GLU A 202 19.14 4.82 -11.25
CA GLU A 202 20.29 4.08 -10.69
C GLU A 202 21.25 3.59 -11.78
N LEU A 203 20.72 3.23 -12.94
CA LEU A 203 21.49 2.71 -14.07
C LEU A 203 21.83 3.78 -15.12
N ALA A 204 21.38 5.02 -14.91
CA ALA A 204 21.87 6.14 -15.70
C ALA A 204 23.38 6.35 -15.44
N PRO A 205 24.18 6.61 -16.49
CA PRO A 205 25.61 6.84 -16.38
C PRO A 205 25.96 8.11 -15.58
#